data_AF-A0A9D8GZJ7-F1
#
_entry.id   AF-A0A9D8GZJ7-F1
#
_cell.length_a   1.000
_cell.length_b   1.000
_cell.length_c   1.000
_cell.angle_alpha   90.00
_cell.angle_beta   90.00
_cell.angle_gamma   90.00
#
_symmetry.space_group_name_H-M   'P 1'
#
loop_
_entity.id
_entity.type
_entity.pdbx_description
1 polymer ?
#
loop_
_entity_poly.entity_id
_entity_poly.type
_entity_poly.pdbx_seq_one_letter_code
_entity_poly.pdbx_strand_id
1 'polypeptide(L)'
;MARRPRRAASFVALLALVAALVAALVPAALSGAASPAAEAALSWLRAQQQADGGFEVLGFPGFETSDAVFAVASGAQTGPWDAETALGAVAATRVGGIGNSPLDHLDNLADTPITKGQAAKVIVLATNPLGIDATQFDPRCDGGTTNLVTVLGAPGVDGQFGFSLGAFNSVLYAARAYALTAGAGQLPDASVTTIRNAQKSDGSWSFDGSSVGTGGDIDTTAQAALTLLEDGDILATDADVDEALDYLEGQQQGSGAWQSFFVDDANSTAMALLALGVAGRTTTLAAGDAWLASQQQGDGRIASQNDGFGINTFATSQAIQGLVRLDVPRATSPIAMACSDGDGITDETEWGAPNGGDGNNDGVPDTDQADVASLPDVVTGGYVTIDSAAGAVEDITSVNPSSLAALPTGVTLPRGALQFTIAGVGVGGTVTVQVTFHGGPALTKYYKLRGGVWTDFSANATFAGNVITLTLVDGGAGDAGGVDGEIVDPSGPAAVSVGAGGGTGGVPNAIVAHPSNLTG
;
A
#
# COMPACT_ATOMS: atom_id res chain seq x y z
N MET A 1 -63.63 -1.02 23.13
CA MET A 1 -62.39 -0.70 22.39
C MET A 1 -61.21 -1.35 23.11
N ALA A 2 -60.61 -2.39 22.53
CA ALA A 2 -59.23 -2.83 22.82
C ALA A 2 -58.88 -3.97 21.85
N ARG A 3 -58.19 -3.66 20.75
CA ARG A 3 -57.53 -4.66 19.88
C ARG A 3 -56.08 -4.80 20.35
N ARG A 4 -55.63 -6.02 20.64
CA ARG A 4 -54.21 -6.35 20.91
C ARG A 4 -53.52 -6.74 19.59
N PRO A 5 -52.32 -6.24 19.28
CA PRO A 5 -51.45 -6.83 18.26
C PRO A 5 -50.39 -7.72 18.93
N ARG A 6 -50.39 -9.02 18.62
CA ARG A 6 -49.31 -9.97 18.94
C ARG A 6 -49.03 -10.83 17.71
N ARG A 7 -48.41 -10.25 16.67
CA ARG A 7 -47.91 -11.01 15.50
C ARG A 7 -46.61 -10.48 14.88
N ALA A 8 -46.13 -9.27 15.24
CA ALA A 8 -44.91 -8.71 14.64
C ALA A 8 -43.60 -9.21 15.27
N ALA A 9 -43.59 -9.53 16.57
CA ALA A 9 -42.35 -9.88 17.28
C ALA A 9 -41.76 -11.25 16.93
N SER A 10 -42.57 -12.20 16.46
CA SER A 10 -42.12 -13.57 16.16
C SER A 10 -41.49 -13.72 14.77
N PHE A 11 -41.73 -12.79 13.85
CA PHE A 11 -41.17 -12.82 12.50
C PHE A 11 -39.75 -12.22 12.46
N VAL A 12 -39.50 -11.18 13.27
CA VAL A 12 -38.18 -10.53 13.38
C VAL A 12 -37.16 -11.46 14.06
N ALA A 13 -37.58 -12.23 15.06
CA ALA A 13 -36.70 -13.20 15.73
C ALA A 13 -36.33 -14.39 14.84
N LEU A 14 -37.21 -14.80 13.91
CA LEU A 14 -36.94 -15.89 12.97
C LEU A 14 -36.01 -15.45 11.83
N LEU A 15 -36.15 -14.21 11.33
CA LEU A 15 -35.23 -13.63 10.34
C LEU A 15 -33.82 -13.42 10.92
N ALA A 16 -33.71 -12.95 12.17
CA ALA A 16 -32.42 -12.78 12.84
C ALA A 16 -31.69 -14.12 13.08
N LEU A 17 -32.44 -15.21 13.35
CA LEU A 17 -31.86 -16.54 13.54
C LEU A 17 -31.41 -17.17 12.22
N VAL A 18 -32.11 -16.91 11.10
CA VAL A 18 -31.68 -17.36 9.75
C VAL A 18 -30.49 -16.54 9.26
N ALA A 19 -30.46 -15.23 9.49
CA ALA A 19 -29.29 -14.39 9.17
C ALA A 19 -28.05 -14.81 9.98
N ALA A 20 -28.21 -15.16 11.26
CA ALA A 20 -27.12 -15.65 12.10
C ALA A 20 -26.66 -17.08 11.73
N LEU A 21 -27.53 -17.91 11.14
CA LEU A 21 -27.17 -19.26 10.70
C LEU A 21 -26.52 -19.27 9.29
N VAL A 22 -26.86 -18.31 8.43
CA VAL A 22 -26.21 -18.12 7.12
C VAL A 22 -24.82 -17.49 7.28
N ALA A 23 -24.62 -16.63 8.28
CA ALA A 23 -23.28 -16.10 8.63
C ALA A 23 -22.32 -17.16 9.20
N ALA A 24 -22.81 -18.36 9.55
CA ALA A 24 -22.00 -19.45 10.12
C ALA A 24 -21.52 -20.49 9.08
N LEU A 25 -21.74 -20.25 7.78
CA LEU A 25 -21.39 -21.18 6.70
C LEU A 25 -20.40 -20.62 5.67
N VAL A 26 -19.91 -19.39 5.86
CA VAL A 26 -18.70 -18.95 5.15
C VAL A 26 -17.52 -19.59 5.88
N PRO A 27 -16.72 -20.46 5.24
CA PRO A 27 -15.46 -20.87 5.84
C PRO A 27 -14.70 -19.57 6.14
N ALA A 28 -14.34 -19.36 7.41
CA ALA A 28 -13.38 -18.31 7.73
C ALA A 28 -12.16 -18.59 6.84
N ALA A 29 -11.89 -17.69 5.89
CA ALA A 29 -10.65 -17.72 5.12
C ALA A 29 -9.54 -17.89 6.15
N LEU A 30 -8.78 -18.98 6.03
CA LEU A 30 -7.63 -19.22 6.89
C LEU A 30 -6.67 -18.07 6.62
N SER A 31 -6.72 -17.03 7.46
CA SER A 31 -5.74 -15.96 7.44
C SER A 31 -4.39 -16.63 7.69
N GLY A 32 -3.58 -16.78 6.64
CA GLY A 32 -2.21 -17.17 6.79
C GLY A 32 -1.52 -16.06 7.57
N ALA A 33 -1.25 -16.27 8.86
CA ALA A 33 -0.31 -15.41 9.57
C ALA A 33 0.94 -15.28 8.70
N ALA A 34 1.43 -14.04 8.51
CA ALA A 34 2.53 -13.75 7.60
C ALA A 34 3.67 -14.76 7.79
N SER A 35 3.94 -15.57 6.77
CA SER A 35 5.03 -16.54 6.87
C SER A 35 6.36 -15.77 6.95
N PRO A 36 7.37 -16.26 7.70
CA PRO A 36 8.69 -15.62 7.72
C PRO A 36 9.28 -15.43 6.31
N ALA A 37 8.92 -16.32 5.37
CA ALA A 37 9.30 -16.18 3.97
C ALA A 37 8.64 -14.95 3.32
N ALA A 38 7.34 -14.72 3.54
CA ALA A 38 6.64 -13.54 3.02
C ALA A 38 7.19 -12.23 3.63
N GLU A 39 7.53 -12.21 4.91
CA GLU A 39 8.13 -11.04 5.57
C GLU A 39 9.50 -10.67 4.97
N ALA A 40 10.38 -11.66 4.80
CA ALA A 40 11.69 -11.43 4.19
C ALA A 40 11.59 -11.06 2.70
N ALA A 41 10.64 -11.66 1.97
CA ALA A 41 10.33 -11.30 0.58
C ALA A 41 9.81 -9.86 0.46
N LEU A 42 8.92 -9.43 1.36
CA LEU A 42 8.41 -8.06 1.39
C LEU A 42 9.51 -7.05 1.72
N SER A 43 10.42 -7.39 2.64
CA SER A 43 11.59 -6.56 2.94
C SER A 43 12.48 -6.39 1.71
N TRP A 44 12.74 -7.46 0.96
CA TRP A 44 13.51 -7.39 -0.27
C TRP A 44 12.80 -6.56 -1.34
N LEU A 45 11.49 -6.79 -1.52
CA LEU A 45 10.67 -6.10 -2.51
C LEU A 45 10.71 -4.59 -2.31
N ARG A 46 10.45 -4.11 -1.08
CA ARG A 46 10.52 -2.67 -0.75
C ARG A 46 11.88 -2.05 -1.05
N ALA A 47 12.97 -2.82 -0.89
CA ALA A 47 14.32 -2.37 -1.22
C ALA A 47 14.60 -2.25 -2.72
N GLN A 48 13.73 -2.77 -3.60
CA GLN A 48 13.84 -2.64 -5.06
C GLN A 48 13.14 -1.40 -5.63
N GLN A 49 12.41 -0.64 -4.80
CA GLN A 49 11.73 0.56 -5.27
C GLN A 49 12.76 1.53 -5.89
N GLN A 50 12.40 2.12 -7.03
CA GLN A 50 13.21 3.09 -7.75
C GLN A 50 12.83 4.52 -7.35
N ALA A 51 13.67 5.49 -7.73
CA ALA A 51 13.48 6.89 -7.35
C ALA A 51 12.20 7.53 -7.93
N ASP A 52 11.65 6.97 -9.01
CA ASP A 52 10.39 7.38 -9.60
C ASP A 52 9.16 6.81 -8.85
N GLY A 53 9.39 5.96 -7.84
CA GLY A 53 8.36 5.30 -7.04
C GLY A 53 8.03 3.87 -7.51
N GLY A 54 8.45 3.51 -8.72
CA GLY A 54 8.10 2.24 -9.36
C GLY A 54 9.01 1.07 -8.98
N PHE A 55 8.67 -0.10 -9.51
CA PHE A 55 9.41 -1.36 -9.32
C PHE A 55 9.85 -1.98 -10.65
N GLU A 56 9.92 -1.21 -11.73
CA GLU A 56 10.30 -1.66 -13.06
C GLU A 56 11.82 -1.93 -13.18
N VAL A 57 12.32 -2.92 -12.44
CA VAL A 57 13.73 -3.32 -12.38
C VAL A 57 14.24 -3.79 -13.75
N LEU A 58 13.40 -4.43 -14.56
CA LEU A 58 13.74 -4.79 -15.94
C LEU A 58 13.59 -3.65 -16.95
N GLY A 59 13.02 -2.51 -16.54
CA GLY A 59 12.83 -1.35 -17.40
C GLY A 59 11.69 -1.50 -18.43
N PHE A 60 10.64 -2.25 -18.09
CA PHE A 60 9.43 -2.40 -18.90
C PHE A 60 8.24 -1.69 -18.24
N PRO A 61 7.94 -0.42 -18.55
CA PRO A 61 6.90 0.34 -17.86
C PRO A 61 5.53 -0.34 -17.82
N GLY A 62 4.95 -0.44 -16.62
CA GLY A 62 3.64 -1.06 -16.36
C GLY A 62 3.68 -2.59 -16.29
N PHE A 63 4.86 -3.20 -16.14
CA PHE A 63 5.02 -4.64 -16.00
C PHE A 63 5.03 -5.07 -14.53
N GLU A 64 5.89 -4.48 -13.70
CA GLU A 64 6.19 -4.95 -12.33
C GLU A 64 5.44 -4.18 -11.24
N THR A 65 5.22 -2.88 -11.41
CA THR A 65 4.78 -2.01 -10.30
C THR A 65 3.41 -2.41 -9.73
N SER A 66 2.43 -2.78 -10.55
CA SER A 66 1.11 -3.18 -10.05
C SER A 66 1.16 -4.47 -9.21
N ASP A 67 2.00 -5.44 -9.58
CA ASP A 67 2.20 -6.66 -8.79
C ASP A 67 2.89 -6.37 -7.47
N ALA A 68 3.89 -5.47 -7.47
CA ALA A 68 4.58 -5.02 -6.27
C ALA A 68 3.63 -4.27 -5.32
N VAL A 69 2.77 -3.40 -5.85
CA VAL A 69 1.71 -2.72 -5.08
C VAL A 69 0.82 -3.73 -4.38
N PHE A 70 0.30 -4.72 -5.10
CA PHE A 70 -0.57 -5.72 -4.51
C PHE A 70 0.15 -6.59 -3.48
N ALA A 71 1.43 -6.89 -3.69
CA ALA A 71 2.25 -7.64 -2.74
C ALA A 71 2.50 -6.85 -1.44
N VAL A 72 2.79 -5.54 -1.54
CA VAL A 72 2.94 -4.65 -0.38
C VAL A 72 1.63 -4.55 0.39
N ALA A 73 0.52 -4.33 -0.32
CA ALA A 73 -0.83 -4.30 0.25
C ALA A 73 -1.17 -5.60 1.00
N SER A 74 -0.92 -6.75 0.37
CA SER A 74 -1.17 -8.08 0.95
C SER A 74 -0.31 -8.32 2.18
N GLY A 75 0.97 -7.97 2.13
CA GLY A 75 1.92 -8.19 3.22
C GLY A 75 1.67 -7.29 4.45
N ALA A 76 0.85 -6.25 4.33
CA ALA A 76 0.46 -5.39 5.45
C ALA A 76 -0.68 -5.95 6.29
N GLN A 77 -1.43 -6.92 5.76
CA GLN A 77 -2.64 -7.45 6.38
C GLN A 77 -2.30 -8.40 7.53
N THR A 78 -3.04 -8.28 8.64
CA THR A 78 -2.92 -9.18 9.81
C THR A 78 -4.20 -9.97 10.09
N GLY A 79 -5.24 -9.77 9.27
CA GLY A 79 -6.57 -10.37 9.38
C GLY A 79 -7.28 -10.38 8.04
N PRO A 80 -8.63 -10.28 8.01
CA PRO A 80 -9.37 -10.02 6.78
C PRO A 80 -8.85 -8.78 6.07
N TRP A 81 -9.05 -8.71 4.76
CA TRP A 81 -8.59 -7.58 3.96
C TRP A 81 -9.17 -6.26 4.46
N ASP A 82 -8.29 -5.31 4.72
CA ASP A 82 -8.62 -3.93 5.03
C ASP A 82 -7.93 -3.00 4.01
N ALA A 83 -8.76 -2.27 3.25
CA ALA A 83 -8.30 -1.42 2.16
C ALA A 83 -7.51 -0.20 2.68
N GLU A 84 -7.87 0.33 3.85
CA GLU A 84 -7.18 1.46 4.48
C GLU A 84 -5.77 1.07 4.93
N THR A 85 -5.64 -0.06 5.63
CA THR A 85 -4.32 -0.64 5.95
C THR A 85 -3.49 -0.92 4.69
N ALA A 86 -4.12 -1.42 3.63
CA ALA A 86 -3.46 -1.68 2.36
C ALA A 86 -2.95 -0.38 1.71
N LEU A 87 -3.80 0.64 1.62
CA LEU A 87 -3.49 1.95 1.07
C LEU A 87 -2.34 2.60 1.84
N GLY A 88 -2.43 2.67 3.17
CA GLY A 88 -1.39 3.27 3.98
C GLY A 88 -0.03 2.57 3.87
N ALA A 89 -0.02 1.24 3.79
CA ALA A 89 1.23 0.51 3.58
C ALA A 89 1.89 0.77 2.21
N VAL A 90 1.08 0.96 1.17
CA VAL A 90 1.58 1.31 -0.18
C VAL A 90 2.05 2.76 -0.22
N ALA A 91 1.24 3.69 0.30
CA ALA A 91 1.56 5.11 0.40
C ALA A 91 2.84 5.40 1.23
N ALA A 92 3.07 4.61 2.29
CA ALA A 92 4.28 4.69 3.12
C ALA A 92 5.54 4.14 2.44
N THR A 93 5.41 3.40 1.33
CA THR A 93 6.55 2.79 0.64
C THR A 93 7.28 3.85 -0.19
N ARG A 94 8.34 4.44 0.36
CA ARG A 94 9.13 5.49 -0.30
C ARG A 94 10.62 5.22 -0.15
N VAL A 95 11.38 5.29 -1.24
CA VAL A 95 12.85 5.14 -1.22
C VAL A 95 13.45 6.22 -0.32
N GLY A 96 14.17 5.83 0.73
CA GLY A 96 14.74 6.77 1.70
C GLY A 96 13.70 7.44 2.60
N GLY A 97 12.44 6.99 2.58
CA GLY A 97 11.32 7.54 3.36
C GLY A 97 10.81 8.90 2.87
N ILE A 98 11.45 9.50 1.86
CA ILE A 98 11.06 10.77 1.23
C ILE A 98 11.17 10.63 -0.29
N GLY A 99 10.08 10.88 -1.01
CA GLY A 99 10.06 10.76 -2.48
C GLY A 99 8.79 10.09 -2.99
N ASN A 100 8.81 9.70 -4.25
CA ASN A 100 7.65 9.12 -4.91
C ASN A 100 7.26 7.76 -4.31
N SER A 101 5.96 7.55 -4.11
CA SER A 101 5.36 6.27 -3.76
C SER A 101 5.13 5.40 -5.00
N PRO A 102 4.69 4.14 -4.82
CA PRO A 102 4.26 3.32 -5.95
C PRO A 102 3.03 3.90 -6.66
N LEU A 103 2.19 4.66 -5.95
CA LEU A 103 1.02 5.31 -6.52
C LEU A 103 1.41 6.48 -7.41
N ASP A 104 2.41 7.28 -7.02
CA ASP A 104 3.00 8.30 -7.89
C ASP A 104 3.48 7.71 -9.23
N HIS A 105 4.11 6.53 -9.22
CA HIS A 105 4.54 5.88 -10.47
C HIS A 105 3.35 5.40 -11.31
N LEU A 106 2.34 4.78 -10.69
CA LEU A 106 1.16 4.31 -11.40
C LEU A 106 0.34 5.47 -11.98
N ASP A 107 0.33 6.61 -11.32
CA ASP A 107 -0.28 7.85 -11.80
C ASP A 107 0.42 8.38 -13.04
N ASN A 108 1.75 8.56 -12.99
CA ASN A 108 2.54 8.93 -14.16
C ASN A 108 2.36 7.95 -15.33
N LEU A 109 2.20 6.65 -15.04
CA LEU A 109 1.89 5.66 -16.07
C LEU A 109 0.51 5.90 -16.69
N ALA A 110 -0.51 6.18 -15.88
CA ALA A 110 -1.88 6.44 -16.30
C ALA A 110 -2.02 7.73 -17.12
N ASP A 111 -1.21 8.74 -16.80
CA ASP A 111 -1.14 10.03 -17.48
C ASP A 111 -0.58 9.98 -18.91
N THR A 112 0.26 8.99 -19.16
CA THR A 112 0.67 8.66 -20.52
C THR A 112 -0.38 7.78 -21.18
N PRO A 113 -0.37 7.58 -22.52
CA PRO A 113 -1.29 6.64 -23.17
C PRO A 113 -1.14 5.21 -22.64
N ILE A 114 -1.86 4.88 -21.57
CA ILE A 114 -1.90 3.57 -20.93
C ILE A 114 -2.74 2.61 -21.78
N THR A 115 -2.26 1.37 -21.92
CA THR A 115 -3.00 0.34 -22.66
C THR A 115 -4.16 -0.20 -21.83
N LYS A 116 -5.16 -0.80 -22.49
CA LYS A 116 -6.26 -1.51 -21.82
C LYS A 116 -5.79 -2.58 -20.84
N GLY A 117 -4.71 -3.29 -21.17
CA GLY A 117 -4.15 -4.35 -20.34
C GLY A 117 -3.48 -3.80 -19.08
N GLN A 118 -2.72 -2.71 -19.22
CA GLN A 118 -2.15 -2.00 -18.07
C GLN A 118 -3.25 -1.40 -17.19
N ALA A 119 -4.26 -0.75 -17.76
CA ALA A 119 -5.41 -0.25 -17.00
C ALA A 119 -6.12 -1.37 -16.23
N ALA A 120 -6.34 -2.54 -16.87
CA ALA A 120 -6.91 -3.71 -16.19
C ALA A 120 -6.04 -4.19 -15.01
N LYS A 121 -4.70 -4.27 -15.19
CA LYS A 121 -3.78 -4.62 -14.10
C LYS A 121 -3.83 -3.61 -12.97
N VAL A 122 -3.81 -2.31 -13.27
CA VAL A 122 -3.91 -1.25 -12.25
C VAL A 122 -5.23 -1.35 -11.48
N ILE A 123 -6.34 -1.61 -12.15
CA ILE A 123 -7.64 -1.80 -11.48
C ILE A 123 -7.62 -3.01 -10.53
N VAL A 124 -7.18 -4.17 -11.04
CA VAL A 124 -7.22 -5.45 -10.31
C VAL A 124 -6.23 -5.49 -9.16
N LEU A 125 -5.03 -4.93 -9.34
CA LEU A 125 -3.89 -5.10 -8.42
C LEU A 125 -3.57 -3.85 -7.59
N ALA A 126 -4.10 -2.68 -7.96
CA ALA A 126 -3.90 -1.44 -7.20
C ALA A 126 -5.22 -0.80 -6.77
N THR A 127 -6.05 -0.31 -7.69
CA THR A 127 -7.19 0.52 -7.26
C THR A 127 -8.20 -0.25 -6.43
N ASN A 128 -8.63 -1.46 -6.84
CA ASN A 128 -9.58 -2.24 -6.06
C ASN A 128 -9.01 -2.70 -4.70
N PRO A 129 -7.81 -3.31 -4.63
CA PRO A 129 -7.22 -3.71 -3.35
C PRO A 129 -7.00 -2.55 -2.37
N LEU A 130 -6.71 -1.35 -2.87
CA LEU A 130 -6.48 -0.15 -2.06
C LEU A 130 -7.74 0.69 -1.83
N GLY A 131 -8.88 0.29 -2.41
CA GLY A 131 -10.12 1.05 -2.32
C GLY A 131 -10.12 2.37 -3.10
N ILE A 132 -9.15 2.65 -3.96
CA ILE A 132 -9.05 3.91 -4.72
C ILE A 132 -10.08 3.93 -5.87
N ASP A 133 -10.72 5.08 -6.11
CA ASP A 133 -11.60 5.28 -7.26
C ASP A 133 -10.86 5.25 -8.61
N ALA A 134 -11.07 4.18 -9.39
CA ALA A 134 -10.49 4.03 -10.72
C ALA A 134 -11.06 4.99 -11.79
N THR A 135 -12.16 5.70 -11.50
CA THR A 135 -12.80 6.63 -12.44
C THR A 135 -12.20 8.05 -12.40
N GLN A 136 -11.46 8.35 -11.33
CA GLN A 136 -10.77 9.63 -11.09
C GLN A 136 -9.37 9.37 -10.53
N PHE A 137 -8.62 8.47 -11.18
CA PHE A 137 -7.30 8.08 -10.69
C PHE A 137 -6.30 9.23 -10.89
N ASP A 138 -5.87 9.82 -9.79
CA ASP A 138 -4.91 10.95 -9.69
C ASP A 138 -4.25 10.99 -8.29
N PRO A 139 -3.60 9.91 -7.81
CA PRO A 139 -3.11 9.86 -6.45
C PRO A 139 -1.99 10.88 -6.16
N ARG A 140 -1.29 11.37 -7.19
CA ARG A 140 -0.25 12.38 -7.07
C ARG A 140 -0.79 13.80 -6.97
N CYS A 141 -2.03 14.01 -7.42
CA CYS A 141 -2.72 15.29 -7.35
C CYS A 141 -2.02 16.41 -8.16
N ASP A 142 -1.44 16.05 -9.31
CA ASP A 142 -0.77 17.01 -10.20
C ASP A 142 -1.68 17.51 -11.34
N GLY A 143 -2.95 17.08 -11.33
CA GLY A 143 -4.00 17.45 -12.28
C GLY A 143 -4.15 16.47 -13.45
N GLY A 144 -3.35 15.40 -13.48
CA GLY A 144 -3.35 14.28 -14.42
C GLY A 144 -4.49 13.27 -14.24
N THR A 145 -5.73 13.71 -14.06
CA THR A 145 -6.80 12.75 -13.73
C THR A 145 -7.13 11.80 -14.89
N THR A 146 -6.94 10.50 -14.66
CA THR A 146 -7.22 9.44 -15.64
C THR A 146 -8.41 8.56 -15.22
N ASN A 147 -9.35 8.34 -16.14
CA ASN A 147 -10.45 7.40 -15.94
C ASN A 147 -10.08 6.02 -16.50
N LEU A 148 -9.52 5.16 -15.66
CA LEU A 148 -9.04 3.82 -16.03
C LEU A 148 -10.17 2.91 -16.54
N VAL A 149 -11.38 3.09 -16.00
CA VAL A 149 -12.59 2.36 -16.44
C VAL A 149 -12.94 2.69 -17.90
N THR A 150 -12.80 3.95 -18.29
CA THR A 150 -13.02 4.40 -19.67
C THR A 150 -11.93 3.89 -20.60
N VAL A 151 -10.67 3.85 -20.14
CA VAL A 151 -9.57 3.26 -20.92
C VAL A 151 -9.82 1.78 -21.19
N LEU A 152 -10.18 1.01 -20.16
CA LEU A 152 -10.55 -0.41 -20.28
C LEU A 152 -11.67 -0.60 -21.32
N GLY A 153 -12.74 0.18 -21.17
CA GLY A 153 -13.95 0.12 -21.97
C GLY A 153 -14.79 -1.13 -21.68
N ALA A 154 -15.81 -1.36 -22.51
CA ALA A 154 -16.68 -2.53 -22.42
C ALA A 154 -16.20 -3.67 -23.33
N PRO A 155 -16.55 -4.94 -23.04
CA PRO A 155 -16.29 -6.03 -23.96
C PRO A 155 -17.11 -5.89 -25.24
N GLY A 156 -16.59 -6.44 -26.34
CA GLY A 156 -17.32 -6.67 -27.57
C GLY A 156 -18.34 -7.79 -27.45
N VAL A 157 -19.05 -8.04 -28.55
CA VAL A 157 -20.05 -9.14 -28.65
C VAL A 157 -19.42 -10.53 -28.51
N ASP A 158 -18.10 -10.63 -28.70
CA ASP A 158 -17.28 -11.82 -28.50
C ASP A 158 -16.78 -11.96 -27.04
N GLY A 159 -17.21 -11.09 -26.13
CA GLY A 159 -16.79 -11.11 -24.73
C GLY A 159 -15.35 -10.64 -24.50
N GLN A 160 -14.67 -10.13 -25.54
CA GLN A 160 -13.27 -9.68 -25.48
C GLN A 160 -13.16 -8.16 -25.49
N PHE A 161 -12.03 -7.62 -25.03
CA PHE A 161 -11.83 -6.18 -24.89
C PHE A 161 -11.02 -5.56 -26.05
N GLY A 162 -10.91 -6.27 -27.17
CA GLY A 162 -10.23 -5.80 -28.39
C GLY A 162 -8.70 -5.90 -28.35
N PHE A 163 -8.15 -6.88 -27.62
CA PHE A 163 -6.72 -7.15 -27.61
C PHE A 163 -6.27 -7.78 -28.93
N SER A 164 -5.14 -7.33 -29.45
CA SER A 164 -4.59 -7.74 -30.75
C SER A 164 -3.61 -8.92 -30.69
N LEU A 165 -3.26 -9.42 -29.49
CA LEU A 165 -2.29 -10.50 -29.30
C LEU A 165 -2.82 -11.60 -28.37
N GLY A 166 -2.54 -12.86 -28.72
CA GLY A 166 -3.17 -14.07 -28.20
C GLY A 166 -2.68 -14.53 -26.83
N ALA A 167 -2.63 -13.64 -25.84
CA ALA A 167 -2.50 -14.03 -24.43
C ALA A 167 -3.88 -13.90 -23.75
N PHE A 168 -4.50 -15.05 -23.47
CA PHE A 168 -5.83 -15.16 -22.89
C PHE A 168 -5.94 -14.46 -21.52
N ASN A 169 -4.84 -14.40 -20.78
CA ASN A 169 -4.71 -13.62 -19.55
C ASN A 169 -5.13 -12.16 -19.71
N SER A 170 -4.95 -11.54 -20.88
CA SER A 170 -5.42 -10.17 -21.11
C SER A 170 -6.95 -10.07 -21.05
N VAL A 171 -7.65 -11.07 -21.60
CA VAL A 171 -9.12 -11.16 -21.53
C VAL A 171 -9.57 -11.39 -20.09
N LEU A 172 -8.90 -12.30 -19.36
CA LEU A 172 -9.21 -12.61 -17.97
C LEU A 172 -9.04 -11.39 -17.05
N TYR A 173 -7.90 -10.71 -17.11
CA TYR A 173 -7.66 -9.49 -16.34
C TYR A 173 -8.66 -8.39 -16.68
N ALA A 174 -8.98 -8.19 -17.96
CA ALA A 174 -9.94 -7.16 -18.37
C ALA A 174 -11.37 -7.47 -17.90
N ALA A 175 -11.81 -8.73 -17.98
CA ALA A 175 -13.11 -9.15 -17.48
C ALA A 175 -13.20 -8.99 -15.96
N ARG A 176 -12.14 -9.40 -15.24
CA ARG A 176 -12.02 -9.22 -13.79
C ARG A 176 -12.04 -7.74 -13.39
N ALA A 177 -11.24 -6.91 -14.08
CA ALA A 177 -11.22 -5.46 -13.88
C ALA A 177 -12.61 -4.86 -14.09
N TYR A 178 -13.30 -5.25 -15.16
CA TYR A 178 -14.66 -4.78 -15.46
C TYR A 178 -15.62 -5.13 -14.32
N ALA A 179 -15.60 -6.38 -13.86
CA ALA A 179 -16.43 -6.80 -12.72
C ALA A 179 -16.14 -5.93 -11.50
N LEU A 180 -14.88 -5.65 -11.18
CA LEU A 180 -14.49 -4.83 -10.03
C LEU A 180 -14.89 -3.35 -10.10
N THR A 181 -15.26 -2.83 -11.27
CA THR A 181 -15.67 -1.42 -11.40
C THR A 181 -17.02 -1.14 -10.73
N ALA A 182 -17.18 0.09 -10.23
CA ALA A 182 -18.39 0.54 -9.55
C ALA A 182 -19.63 0.37 -10.46
N GLY A 183 -20.52 -0.56 -10.07
CA GLY A 183 -21.80 -0.80 -10.74
C GLY A 183 -21.88 -2.04 -11.63
N ALA A 184 -20.77 -2.73 -11.94
CA ALA A 184 -20.84 -3.95 -12.74
C ALA A 184 -21.40 -5.15 -11.94
N GLY A 185 -20.97 -5.32 -10.68
CA GLY A 185 -21.44 -6.40 -9.79
C GLY A 185 -20.96 -7.81 -10.17
N GLN A 186 -20.78 -8.04 -11.46
CA GLN A 186 -20.72 -9.34 -12.11
C GLN A 186 -19.82 -9.24 -13.35
N LEU A 187 -19.38 -10.39 -13.85
CA LEU A 187 -18.73 -10.45 -15.15
C LEU A 187 -19.76 -10.21 -16.26
N PRO A 188 -19.35 -9.64 -17.41
CA PRO A 188 -20.22 -9.60 -18.58
C PRO A 188 -20.57 -11.02 -19.07
N ASP A 189 -21.85 -11.31 -19.34
CA ASP A 189 -22.33 -12.63 -19.82
C ASP A 189 -21.52 -13.18 -21.01
N ALA A 190 -21.20 -12.31 -21.97
CA ALA A 190 -20.41 -12.67 -23.14
C ALA A 190 -18.98 -13.07 -22.75
N SER A 191 -18.39 -12.38 -21.76
CA SER A 191 -17.07 -12.72 -21.23
C SER A 191 -17.10 -14.04 -20.46
N VAL A 192 -18.12 -14.29 -19.63
CA VAL A 192 -18.31 -15.60 -18.96
C VAL A 192 -18.40 -16.71 -20.00
N THR A 193 -19.21 -16.52 -21.05
CA THR A 193 -19.36 -17.48 -22.14
C THR A 193 -18.02 -17.74 -22.85
N THR A 194 -17.26 -16.70 -23.15
CA THR A 194 -15.94 -16.83 -23.78
C THR A 194 -14.93 -17.54 -22.88
N ILE A 195 -14.95 -17.28 -21.57
CA ILE A 195 -14.10 -17.96 -20.60
C ILE A 195 -14.43 -19.45 -20.54
N ARG A 196 -15.70 -19.79 -20.35
CA ARG A 196 -16.14 -21.20 -20.28
C ARG A 196 -15.86 -21.95 -21.59
N ASN A 197 -16.07 -21.33 -22.75
CA ASN A 197 -15.78 -21.96 -24.05
C ASN A 197 -14.27 -22.21 -24.30
N ALA A 198 -13.39 -21.50 -23.60
CA ALA A 198 -11.95 -21.69 -23.68
C ALA A 198 -11.43 -22.81 -22.76
N GLN A 199 -12.27 -23.32 -21.84
CA GLN A 199 -11.90 -24.42 -20.96
C GLN A 199 -11.69 -25.70 -21.78
N LYS A 200 -10.64 -26.43 -21.43
CA LYS A 200 -10.37 -27.76 -21.96
C LYS A 200 -11.17 -28.82 -21.21
N SER A 201 -11.24 -30.02 -21.79
CA SER A 201 -11.96 -31.15 -21.20
C SER A 201 -11.37 -31.68 -19.87
N ASP A 202 -10.18 -31.23 -19.48
CA ASP A 202 -9.53 -31.56 -18.22
C ASP A 202 -9.62 -30.44 -17.19
N GLY A 203 -10.48 -29.45 -17.43
CA GLY A 203 -10.72 -28.31 -16.54
C GLY A 203 -9.74 -27.14 -16.71
N SER A 204 -8.70 -27.27 -17.54
CA SER A 204 -7.63 -26.28 -17.65
C SER A 204 -7.83 -25.26 -18.78
N TRP A 205 -7.06 -24.16 -18.76
CA TRP A 205 -7.00 -23.15 -19.84
C TRP A 205 -5.58 -23.05 -20.41
N SER A 206 -5.48 -22.90 -21.74
CA SER A 206 -4.19 -22.57 -22.39
C SER A 206 -3.91 -21.08 -22.38
N PHE A 207 -2.62 -20.72 -22.35
CA PHE A 207 -2.14 -19.35 -22.51
C PHE A 207 -2.78 -18.58 -23.69
N ASP A 208 -3.04 -19.27 -24.80
CA ASP A 208 -3.63 -18.68 -26.01
C ASP A 208 -5.17 -18.74 -26.07
N GLY A 209 -5.81 -19.34 -25.05
CA GLY A 209 -7.25 -19.52 -24.98
C GLY A 209 -7.78 -20.69 -25.82
N SER A 210 -6.91 -21.55 -26.35
CA SER A 210 -7.33 -22.74 -27.08
C SER A 210 -8.00 -23.76 -26.16
N SER A 211 -9.23 -24.15 -26.46
CA SER A 211 -9.95 -25.23 -25.77
C SER A 211 -9.61 -26.64 -26.28
N VAL A 212 -8.68 -26.75 -27.23
CA VAL A 212 -8.32 -28.04 -27.84
C VAL A 212 -7.25 -28.77 -27.02
N GLY A 213 -7.43 -30.07 -26.82
CA GLY A 213 -6.47 -30.94 -26.14
C GLY A 213 -6.59 -30.94 -24.62
N THR A 214 -5.52 -31.36 -23.95
CA THR A 214 -5.37 -31.42 -22.47
C THR A 214 -4.01 -30.82 -22.09
N GLY A 215 -3.81 -30.48 -20.81
CA GLY A 215 -2.59 -29.87 -20.30
C GLY A 215 -2.54 -28.37 -20.56
N GLY A 216 -3.38 -27.62 -19.83
CA GLY A 216 -3.38 -26.17 -19.83
C GLY A 216 -2.21 -25.56 -19.04
N ASP A 217 -2.10 -24.24 -19.16
CA ASP A 217 -1.12 -23.42 -18.47
C ASP A 217 -1.57 -23.18 -17.02
N ILE A 218 -0.67 -23.32 -16.05
CA ILE A 218 -1.01 -23.21 -14.62
C ILE A 218 -1.46 -21.79 -14.28
N ASP A 219 -0.69 -20.79 -14.70
CA ASP A 219 -0.97 -19.38 -14.43
C ASP A 219 -2.30 -18.95 -15.04
N THR A 220 -2.56 -19.34 -16.29
CA THR A 220 -3.81 -19.04 -16.99
C THR A 220 -5.01 -19.76 -16.37
N THR A 221 -4.84 -21.01 -15.93
CA THR A 221 -5.90 -21.77 -15.26
C THR A 221 -6.25 -21.17 -13.90
N ALA A 222 -5.23 -20.82 -13.10
CA ALA A 222 -5.42 -20.11 -11.84
C ALA A 222 -6.10 -18.76 -12.04
N GLN A 223 -5.66 -17.98 -13.03
CA GLN A 223 -6.27 -16.69 -13.36
C GLN A 223 -7.73 -16.84 -13.84
N ALA A 224 -8.05 -17.90 -14.60
CA ALA A 224 -9.42 -18.17 -15.04
C ALA A 224 -10.35 -18.49 -13.87
N ALA A 225 -9.91 -19.35 -12.95
CA ALA A 225 -10.65 -19.65 -11.72
C ALA A 225 -10.89 -18.39 -10.87
N LEU A 226 -9.83 -17.60 -10.62
CA LEU A 226 -9.94 -16.33 -9.89
C LEU A 226 -10.87 -15.33 -10.59
N THR A 227 -10.85 -15.27 -11.92
CA THR A 227 -11.73 -14.38 -12.69
C THR A 227 -13.18 -14.79 -12.55
N LEU A 228 -13.49 -16.10 -12.68
CA LEU A 228 -14.86 -16.59 -12.51
C LEU A 228 -15.38 -16.37 -11.10
N LEU A 229 -14.55 -16.58 -10.07
CA LEU A 229 -14.90 -16.31 -8.66
C LEU A 229 -15.15 -14.82 -8.35
N GLU A 230 -14.68 -13.90 -9.20
CA GLU A 230 -14.98 -12.47 -9.09
C GLU A 230 -16.45 -12.15 -9.40
N ASP A 231 -17.13 -13.06 -10.11
CA ASP A 231 -18.56 -12.98 -10.31
C ASP A 231 -19.29 -13.39 -9.02
N GLY A 232 -20.05 -12.47 -8.45
CA GLY A 232 -20.74 -12.68 -7.17
C GLY A 232 -21.74 -13.86 -7.16
N ASP A 233 -22.11 -14.40 -8.33
CA ASP A 233 -23.00 -15.55 -8.45
C ASP A 233 -22.27 -16.89 -8.69
N ILE A 234 -20.98 -16.86 -9.05
CA ILE A 234 -20.20 -18.05 -9.36
C ILE A 234 -19.39 -18.46 -8.12
N LEU A 235 -19.75 -19.60 -7.54
CA LEU A 235 -19.08 -20.14 -6.36
C LEU A 235 -17.96 -21.11 -6.74
N ALA A 236 -17.08 -21.42 -5.78
CA ALA A 236 -16.04 -22.44 -5.94
C ALA A 236 -16.56 -23.84 -6.29
N THR A 237 -17.86 -24.10 -6.06
CA THR A 237 -18.54 -25.35 -6.42
C THR A 237 -19.20 -25.31 -7.81
N ASP A 238 -19.10 -24.21 -8.55
CA ASP A 238 -19.49 -24.19 -9.96
C ASP A 238 -18.63 -25.19 -10.74
N ALA A 239 -19.23 -25.98 -11.62
CA ALA A 239 -18.55 -27.10 -12.27
C ALA A 239 -17.25 -26.68 -12.98
N ASP A 240 -17.26 -25.55 -13.68
CA ASP A 240 -16.09 -25.13 -14.46
C ASP A 240 -14.97 -24.65 -13.52
N VAL A 241 -15.32 -24.04 -12.38
CA VAL A 241 -14.35 -23.63 -11.35
C VAL A 241 -13.82 -24.85 -10.59
N ASP A 242 -14.69 -25.76 -10.19
CA ASP A 242 -14.35 -26.97 -9.44
C ASP A 242 -13.39 -27.86 -10.25
N GLU A 243 -13.65 -28.04 -11.55
CA GLU A 243 -12.75 -28.77 -12.47
C GLU A 243 -11.39 -28.07 -12.64
N ALA A 244 -11.37 -26.73 -12.65
CA ALA A 244 -10.12 -25.96 -12.69
C ALA A 244 -9.27 -26.19 -11.43
N LEU A 245 -9.91 -26.17 -10.27
CA LEU A 245 -9.25 -26.37 -8.97
C LEU A 245 -8.76 -27.83 -8.84
N ASP A 246 -9.55 -28.81 -9.27
CA ASP A 246 -9.15 -30.22 -9.36
C ASP A 246 -7.93 -30.40 -10.27
N TYR A 247 -7.92 -29.72 -11.43
CA TYR A 247 -6.75 -29.72 -12.33
C TYR A 247 -5.51 -29.17 -11.61
N LEU A 248 -5.61 -28.01 -10.96
CA LEU A 248 -4.51 -27.41 -10.23
C LEU A 248 -4.00 -28.33 -9.13
N GLU A 249 -4.87 -28.90 -8.28
CA GLU A 249 -4.46 -29.87 -7.25
C GLU A 249 -3.75 -31.09 -7.86
N GLY A 250 -4.23 -31.57 -9.01
CA GLY A 250 -3.63 -32.70 -9.74
C GLY A 250 -2.29 -32.40 -10.42
N GLN A 251 -1.94 -31.12 -10.65
CA GLN A 251 -0.67 -30.71 -11.27
C GLN A 251 0.46 -30.43 -10.27
N GLN A 252 0.22 -30.48 -8.96
CA GLN A 252 1.29 -30.30 -7.98
C GLN A 252 2.33 -31.44 -8.10
N GLN A 253 3.60 -31.07 -8.20
CA GLN A 253 4.70 -32.02 -8.30
C GLN A 253 5.05 -32.63 -6.94
N GLY A 254 5.82 -33.72 -6.96
CA GLY A 254 6.33 -34.33 -5.72
C GLY A 254 7.25 -33.41 -4.90
N SER A 255 7.77 -32.33 -5.49
CA SER A 255 8.51 -31.27 -4.81
C SER A 255 7.61 -30.32 -4.02
N GLY A 256 6.32 -30.27 -4.32
CA GLY A 256 5.36 -29.28 -3.84
C GLY A 256 5.12 -28.11 -4.81
N ALA A 257 5.93 -27.98 -5.86
CA ALA A 257 5.81 -26.92 -6.85
C ALA A 257 4.74 -27.19 -7.91
N TRP A 258 4.31 -26.12 -8.57
CA TRP A 258 3.71 -26.18 -9.90
C TRP A 258 4.74 -25.76 -10.93
N GLN A 259 4.58 -26.29 -12.14
CA GLN A 259 5.58 -26.12 -13.19
C GLN A 259 5.12 -25.14 -14.26
N SER A 260 6.09 -24.40 -14.80
CA SER A 260 5.99 -23.71 -16.08
C SER A 260 6.99 -24.33 -17.04
N PHE A 261 6.55 -24.65 -18.27
CA PHE A 261 7.37 -25.35 -19.26
C PHE A 261 8.10 -26.61 -18.72
N PHE A 262 7.40 -27.39 -17.88
CA PHE A 262 7.88 -28.63 -17.24
C PHE A 262 9.03 -28.44 -16.23
N VAL A 263 9.22 -27.22 -15.72
CA VAL A 263 10.20 -26.91 -14.68
C VAL A 263 9.48 -26.25 -13.52
N ASP A 264 9.84 -26.65 -12.29
CA ASP A 264 9.29 -26.09 -11.06
C ASP A 264 9.48 -24.57 -11.02
N ASP A 265 8.37 -23.83 -10.86
CA ASP A 265 8.32 -22.39 -11.09
C ASP A 265 7.67 -21.64 -9.93
N ALA A 266 8.29 -20.53 -9.52
CA ALA A 266 7.82 -19.70 -8.41
C ALA A 266 6.53 -18.93 -8.73
N ASN A 267 6.40 -18.41 -9.95
CA ASN A 267 5.22 -17.68 -10.40
C ASN A 267 4.01 -18.62 -10.49
N SER A 268 4.14 -19.75 -11.18
CA SER A 268 3.06 -20.74 -11.32
C SER A 268 2.66 -21.35 -9.97
N THR A 269 3.63 -21.62 -9.08
CA THR A 269 3.33 -22.08 -7.72
C THR A 269 2.54 -21.04 -6.94
N ALA A 270 2.95 -19.77 -7.01
CA ALA A 270 2.26 -18.68 -6.33
C ALA A 270 0.82 -18.48 -6.84
N MET A 271 0.62 -18.50 -8.16
CA MET A 271 -0.71 -18.35 -8.77
C MET A 271 -1.64 -19.52 -8.42
N ALA A 272 -1.13 -20.77 -8.44
CA ALA A 272 -1.90 -21.93 -8.02
C ALA A 272 -2.29 -21.85 -6.53
N LEU A 273 -1.35 -21.48 -5.66
CA LEU A 273 -1.62 -21.28 -4.23
C LEU A 273 -2.66 -20.18 -3.97
N LEU A 274 -2.61 -19.08 -4.72
CA LEU A 274 -3.58 -17.99 -4.61
C LEU A 274 -4.98 -18.48 -5.00
N ALA A 275 -5.14 -19.10 -6.17
CA ALA A 275 -6.44 -19.60 -6.63
C ALA A 275 -7.04 -20.66 -5.70
N LEU A 276 -6.23 -21.64 -5.29
CA LEU A 276 -6.67 -22.70 -4.36
C LEU A 276 -7.00 -22.14 -2.97
N GLY A 277 -6.18 -21.21 -2.47
CA GLY A 277 -6.38 -20.56 -1.18
C GLY A 277 -7.68 -19.77 -1.12
N VAL A 278 -7.92 -18.90 -2.10
CA VAL A 278 -9.16 -18.10 -2.23
C VAL A 278 -10.39 -19.01 -2.35
N ALA A 279 -10.27 -20.12 -3.07
CA ALA A 279 -11.35 -21.11 -3.18
C ALA A 279 -11.54 -22.01 -1.95
N GLY A 280 -10.71 -21.87 -0.90
CA GLY A 280 -10.76 -22.70 0.30
C GLY A 280 -10.26 -24.15 0.11
N ARG A 281 -9.53 -24.44 -0.98
CA ARG A 281 -8.91 -25.74 -1.28
C ARG A 281 -7.57 -25.84 -0.55
N THR A 282 -7.51 -26.62 0.53
CA THR A 282 -6.34 -26.60 1.44
C THR A 282 -5.34 -27.75 1.26
N THR A 283 -5.62 -28.73 0.39
CA THR A 283 -4.93 -30.02 0.41
C THR A 283 -3.46 -29.94 0.01
N THR A 284 -3.13 -29.09 -0.98
CA THR A 284 -1.81 -28.94 -1.58
C THR A 284 -1.04 -27.72 -1.05
N LEU A 285 -1.71 -26.84 -0.31
CA LEU A 285 -1.19 -25.54 0.13
C LEU A 285 0.13 -25.64 0.91
N ALA A 286 0.18 -26.54 1.90
CA ALA A 286 1.36 -26.65 2.78
C ALA A 286 2.63 -27.08 2.03
N ALA A 287 2.51 -27.92 1.00
CA ALA A 287 3.65 -28.35 0.20
C ALA A 287 4.14 -27.24 -0.73
N GLY A 288 3.22 -26.46 -1.31
CA GLY A 288 3.59 -25.29 -2.12
C GLY A 288 4.23 -24.19 -1.30
N ASP A 289 3.70 -23.90 -0.11
CA ASP A 289 4.28 -22.93 0.83
C ASP A 289 5.71 -23.31 1.21
N ALA A 290 5.93 -24.58 1.56
CA ALA A 290 7.25 -25.10 1.91
C ALA A 290 8.23 -25.01 0.72
N TRP A 291 7.75 -25.28 -0.50
CA TRP A 291 8.58 -25.17 -1.68
C TRP A 291 8.95 -23.71 -2.00
N LEU A 292 8.00 -22.77 -1.98
CA LEU A 292 8.29 -21.34 -2.18
C LEU A 292 9.27 -20.81 -1.13
N ALA A 293 9.06 -21.15 0.14
CA ALA A 293 9.98 -20.78 1.22
C ALA A 293 11.40 -21.33 0.97
N SER A 294 11.52 -22.52 0.38
CA SER A 294 12.83 -23.10 0.03
C SER A 294 13.54 -22.40 -1.14
N GLN A 295 12.82 -21.61 -1.94
CA GLN A 295 13.42 -20.81 -3.01
C GLN A 295 13.95 -19.46 -2.51
N GLN A 296 13.69 -19.10 -1.24
CA GLN A 296 14.14 -17.85 -0.66
C GLN A 296 15.68 -17.78 -0.61
N GLN A 297 16.23 -16.70 -1.14
CA GLN A 297 17.67 -16.44 -1.15
C GLN A 297 18.10 -15.65 0.10
N GLY A 298 19.41 -15.52 0.29
CA GLY A 298 19.99 -14.85 1.47
C GLY A 298 19.66 -13.35 1.59
N ASP A 299 19.20 -12.70 0.51
CA ASP A 299 18.72 -11.32 0.49
C ASP A 299 17.20 -11.21 0.71
N GLY A 300 16.49 -12.33 0.88
CA GLY A 300 15.05 -12.41 1.14
C GLY A 300 14.19 -12.63 -0.10
N ARG A 301 14.72 -12.43 -1.31
CA ARG A 301 13.95 -12.62 -2.56
C ARG A 301 13.58 -14.09 -2.78
N ILE A 302 12.51 -14.32 -3.51
CA ILE A 302 12.16 -15.66 -3.99
C ILE A 302 12.79 -15.86 -5.37
N ALA A 303 13.64 -16.88 -5.52
CA ALA A 303 14.30 -17.16 -6.79
C ALA A 303 13.31 -17.67 -7.84
N SER A 304 13.49 -17.22 -9.08
CA SER A 304 12.76 -17.72 -10.24
C SER A 304 13.69 -18.47 -11.17
N GLN A 305 13.15 -19.47 -11.86
CA GLN A 305 13.83 -20.07 -13.00
C GLN A 305 14.15 -19.07 -14.12
N ASN A 306 13.41 -17.95 -14.16
CA ASN A 306 13.59 -16.87 -15.13
C ASN A 306 14.68 -15.87 -14.72
N ASP A 307 15.30 -16.01 -13.55
CA ASP A 307 16.40 -15.13 -13.08
C ASP A 307 17.56 -15.06 -14.09
N GLY A 308 17.73 -16.10 -14.92
CA GLY A 308 18.72 -16.12 -16.00
C GLY A 308 18.50 -15.06 -17.09
N PHE A 309 17.30 -14.50 -17.19
CA PHE A 309 16.97 -13.39 -18.09
C PHE A 309 17.08 -12.01 -17.41
N GLY A 310 17.42 -11.98 -16.12
CA GLY A 310 17.48 -10.77 -15.30
C GLY A 310 16.66 -10.95 -14.02
N ILE A 311 17.22 -10.51 -12.89
CA ILE A 311 16.50 -10.48 -11.62
C ILE A 311 15.50 -9.33 -11.68
N ASN A 312 14.26 -9.63 -11.32
CA ASN A 312 13.14 -8.70 -11.31
C ASN A 312 12.30 -8.91 -10.03
N THR A 313 11.31 -8.06 -9.81
CA THR A 313 10.43 -8.15 -8.64
C THR A 313 9.29 -9.14 -8.81
N PHE A 314 8.94 -9.49 -10.05
CA PHE A 314 7.71 -10.19 -10.41
C PHE A 314 7.49 -11.51 -9.66
N ALA A 315 8.50 -12.40 -9.63
CA ALA A 315 8.39 -13.68 -8.92
C ALA A 315 8.25 -13.51 -7.40
N THR A 316 8.93 -12.51 -6.83
CA THR A 316 8.84 -12.24 -5.39
C THR A 316 7.48 -11.61 -5.04
N SER A 317 6.99 -10.67 -5.86
CA SER A 317 5.66 -10.06 -5.70
C SER A 317 4.55 -11.11 -5.72
N GLN A 318 4.53 -11.99 -6.73
CA GLN A 318 3.52 -13.05 -6.79
C GLN A 318 3.68 -14.06 -5.65
N ALA A 319 4.90 -14.45 -5.28
CA ALA A 319 5.11 -15.35 -4.15
C ALA A 319 4.57 -14.78 -2.83
N ILE A 320 4.68 -13.48 -2.58
CA ILE A 320 4.06 -12.83 -1.41
C ILE A 320 2.53 -13.02 -1.47
N GLN A 321 1.91 -12.72 -2.61
CA GLN A 321 0.46 -12.88 -2.81
C GLN A 321 0.02 -14.34 -2.60
N GLY A 322 0.77 -15.30 -3.16
CA GLY A 322 0.49 -16.74 -3.06
C GLY A 322 0.81 -17.36 -1.69
N LEU A 323 1.64 -16.73 -0.85
CA LEU A 323 1.87 -17.16 0.54
C LEU A 323 0.80 -16.60 1.48
N VAL A 324 0.39 -15.34 1.25
CA VAL A 324 -0.60 -14.62 2.06
C VAL A 324 -2.03 -15.06 1.75
N ARG A 325 -2.38 -15.19 0.46
CA ARG A 325 -3.64 -15.77 -0.07
C ARG A 325 -4.91 -15.14 0.49
N LEU A 326 -4.92 -13.82 0.66
CA LEU A 326 -6.09 -13.13 1.14
C LEU A 326 -7.11 -12.93 0.02
N ASP A 327 -8.36 -13.25 0.35
CA ASP A 327 -9.50 -12.83 -0.46
C ASP A 327 -9.64 -11.32 -0.37
N VAL A 328 -9.75 -10.66 -1.53
CA VAL A 328 -9.83 -9.20 -1.64
C VAL A 328 -11.26 -8.85 -1.97
N PRO A 329 -12.04 -8.31 -1.01
CA PRO A 329 -13.38 -7.86 -1.29
C PRO A 329 -13.36 -6.78 -2.36
N ARG A 330 -14.42 -6.74 -3.15
CA ARG A 330 -14.67 -5.61 -4.04
C ARG A 330 -14.81 -4.33 -3.23
N ALA A 331 -14.14 -3.27 -3.68
CA ALA A 331 -14.33 -1.92 -3.15
C ALA A 331 -15.77 -1.45 -3.44
N THR A 332 -16.59 -1.30 -2.39
CA THR A 332 -18.00 -0.87 -2.50
C THR A 332 -18.20 0.61 -2.18
N SER A 333 -17.22 1.24 -1.55
CA SER A 333 -17.17 2.68 -1.28
C SER A 333 -15.76 3.14 -1.59
N PRO A 334 -15.47 3.48 -2.86
CA PRO A 334 -14.14 3.91 -3.25
C PRO A 334 -13.75 5.20 -2.51
N ILE A 335 -12.52 5.24 -2.01
CA ILE A 335 -11.84 6.43 -1.51
C ILE A 335 -11.56 7.30 -2.72
N ALA A 336 -12.23 8.46 -2.76
CA ALA A 336 -11.86 9.54 -3.66
C ALA A 336 -10.67 10.24 -3.02
N MET A 337 -9.47 10.00 -3.55
CA MET A 337 -8.30 10.74 -3.11
C MET A 337 -8.46 12.20 -3.54
N ALA A 338 -8.69 13.09 -2.57
CA ALA A 338 -8.66 14.50 -2.78
C ALA A 338 -7.20 14.99 -2.80
N CYS A 339 -6.99 16.18 -3.35
CA CYS A 339 -5.66 16.76 -3.49
C CYS A 339 -5.07 17.31 -2.19
N SER A 340 -5.88 17.43 -1.14
CA SER A 340 -5.61 17.90 0.22
C SER A 340 -6.94 18.39 0.81
N ASP A 341 -7.08 18.38 2.13
CA ASP A 341 -8.17 19.02 2.85
C ASP A 341 -7.98 20.55 3.05
N GLY A 342 -6.87 21.09 2.55
CA GLY A 342 -6.49 22.50 2.64
C GLY A 342 -5.20 22.74 3.42
N ASP A 343 -4.62 21.69 4.01
CA ASP A 343 -3.38 21.74 4.77
C ASP A 343 -2.09 21.80 3.91
N GLY A 344 -2.20 21.51 2.61
CA GLY A 344 -1.07 21.47 1.66
C GLY A 344 -0.43 20.09 1.50
N ILE A 345 -0.96 19.05 2.14
CA ILE A 345 -0.53 17.65 2.04
C ILE A 345 -1.57 16.83 1.27
N THR A 346 -1.11 15.98 0.36
CA THR A 346 -2.02 15.10 -0.39
C THR A 346 -2.55 13.99 0.51
N ASP A 347 -3.80 13.57 0.30
CA ASP A 347 -4.40 12.44 1.02
C ASP A 347 -3.49 11.20 0.96
N GLU A 348 -2.85 10.96 -0.20
CA GLU A 348 -1.88 9.87 -0.36
C GLU A 348 -0.75 9.93 0.66
N THR A 349 -0.21 11.12 0.89
CA THR A 349 0.91 11.30 1.80
C THR A 349 0.46 11.02 3.22
N GLU A 350 -0.69 11.54 3.62
CA GLU A 350 -1.22 11.34 4.96
C GLU A 350 -1.60 9.89 5.23
N TRP A 351 -2.16 9.17 4.25
CA TRP A 351 -2.40 7.73 4.37
C TRP A 351 -1.13 6.94 4.70
N GLY A 352 0.04 7.42 4.27
CA GLY A 352 1.32 6.80 4.61
C GLY A 352 1.74 6.97 6.08
N ALA A 353 1.04 7.78 6.87
CA ALA A 353 1.30 7.95 8.29
C ALA A 353 0.99 6.66 9.09
N PRO A 354 1.57 6.50 10.30
CA PRO A 354 1.27 5.36 11.16
C PRO A 354 -0.21 5.20 11.47
N ASN A 355 -0.58 4.00 11.94
CA ASN A 355 -1.95 3.62 12.29
C ASN A 355 -2.94 3.71 11.11
N GLY A 356 -2.45 3.58 9.87
CA GLY A 356 -3.29 3.65 8.67
C GLY A 356 -3.73 5.08 8.38
N GLY A 357 -2.81 6.04 8.44
CA GLY A 357 -3.12 7.45 8.19
C GLY A 357 -3.67 8.23 9.39
N ASP A 358 -3.87 7.60 10.55
CA ASP A 358 -4.25 8.25 11.81
C ASP A 358 -2.99 8.51 12.66
N GLY A 359 -2.28 9.59 12.30
CA GLY A 359 -0.98 9.93 12.86
C GLY A 359 -1.06 10.36 14.33
N ASN A 360 -2.19 10.92 14.78
CA ASN A 360 -2.40 11.30 16.17
C ASN A 360 -3.02 10.15 17.02
N ASN A 361 -3.48 9.08 16.36
CA ASN A 361 -4.10 7.88 16.93
C ASN A 361 -5.39 8.19 17.73
N ASP A 362 -6.26 9.05 17.20
CA ASP A 362 -7.55 9.41 17.81
C ASP A 362 -8.75 8.62 17.26
N GLY A 363 -8.54 7.83 16.21
CA GLY A 363 -9.53 7.01 15.53
C GLY A 363 -10.15 7.65 14.29
N VAL A 364 -9.70 8.83 13.88
CA VAL A 364 -10.05 9.49 12.63
C VAL A 364 -8.78 9.59 11.78
N PRO A 365 -8.81 9.27 10.48
CA PRO A 365 -7.65 9.50 9.60
C PRO A 365 -7.33 10.99 9.49
N ASP A 366 -6.06 11.34 9.43
CA ASP A 366 -5.60 12.74 9.39
C ASP A 366 -6.20 13.47 8.16
N THR A 367 -6.41 12.77 7.04
CA THR A 367 -7.05 13.28 5.81
C THR A 367 -8.47 13.83 6.00
N ASP A 368 -9.15 13.41 7.07
CA ASP A 368 -10.51 13.86 7.41
C ASP A 368 -10.50 14.99 8.47
N GLN A 369 -9.32 15.50 8.85
CA GLN A 369 -9.12 16.40 9.98
C GLN A 369 -8.33 17.65 9.61
N ALA A 370 -9.02 18.75 9.30
CA ALA A 370 -8.38 20.03 8.99
C ALA A 370 -7.47 20.61 10.10
N ASP A 371 -7.51 20.08 11.33
CA ASP A 371 -6.64 20.45 12.45
C ASP A 371 -5.48 19.48 12.70
N VAL A 372 -5.34 18.44 11.88
CA VAL A 372 -4.28 17.42 11.95
C VAL A 372 -3.64 17.27 10.57
N ALA A 373 -2.32 17.13 10.53
CA ALA A 373 -1.61 16.91 9.26
C ALA A 373 -0.41 15.99 9.45
N SER A 374 -0.22 15.04 8.53
CA SER A 374 0.90 14.08 8.58
C SER A 374 1.75 14.04 7.31
N LEU A 375 3.06 14.18 7.48
CA LEU A 375 4.01 14.16 6.36
C LEU A 375 5.36 13.55 6.74
N PRO A 376 6.13 13.01 5.77
CA PRO A 376 7.50 12.58 6.01
C PRO A 376 8.44 13.74 6.41
N ASP A 377 9.25 13.54 7.44
CA ASP A 377 10.37 14.43 7.76
C ASP A 377 11.46 14.36 6.69
N VAL A 378 11.80 15.49 6.09
CA VAL A 378 12.79 15.58 5.00
C VAL A 378 14.22 15.20 5.40
N VAL A 379 14.52 15.13 6.71
CA VAL A 379 15.85 14.72 7.18
C VAL A 379 15.95 13.22 7.41
N THR A 380 14.87 12.59 7.90
CA THR A 380 14.91 11.19 8.36
C THR A 380 14.02 10.24 7.58
N GLY A 381 13.05 10.76 6.82
CA GLY A 381 12.02 9.99 6.13
C GLY A 381 10.98 9.35 7.05
N GLY A 382 11.08 9.54 8.38
CA GLY A 382 10.03 9.14 9.31
C GLY A 382 8.90 10.16 9.32
N TYR A 383 7.66 9.71 9.49
CA TYR A 383 6.52 10.62 9.56
C TYR A 383 6.55 11.54 10.78
N VAL A 384 5.98 12.72 10.62
CA VAL A 384 5.66 13.65 11.69
C VAL A 384 4.22 14.10 11.53
N THR A 385 3.49 14.14 12.64
CA THR A 385 2.10 14.59 12.71
C THR A 385 2.03 15.87 13.52
N ILE A 386 1.32 16.87 13.02
CA ILE A 386 0.89 18.05 13.77
C ILE A 386 -0.58 17.88 14.12
N ASP A 387 -0.94 18.13 15.38
CA ASP A 387 -2.33 18.15 15.88
C ASP A 387 -2.55 19.47 16.63
N SER A 388 -3.44 20.31 16.11
CA SER A 388 -3.78 21.61 16.69
C SER A 388 -5.07 21.54 17.50
N ALA A 389 -5.01 21.92 18.78
CA ALA A 389 -6.20 21.90 19.64
C ALA A 389 -7.27 22.95 19.25
N ALA A 390 -6.96 23.88 18.35
CA ALA A 390 -7.89 24.85 17.79
C ALA A 390 -7.34 25.48 16.49
N GLY A 391 -8.22 25.71 15.53
CA GLY A 391 -7.82 26.26 14.23
C GLY A 391 -7.31 25.17 13.29
N ALA A 392 -7.37 25.44 12.00
CA ALA A 392 -6.93 24.52 10.96
C ALA A 392 -5.41 24.58 10.76
N VAL A 393 -4.78 23.46 10.44
CA VAL A 393 -3.38 23.40 9.98
C VAL A 393 -3.39 23.72 8.48
N GLU A 394 -2.56 24.68 8.06
CA GLU A 394 -2.47 25.14 6.67
C GLU A 394 -1.00 25.25 6.24
N ASP A 395 -0.73 25.01 4.96
CA ASP A 395 0.57 25.14 4.30
C ASP A 395 1.73 24.43 5.03
N ILE A 396 1.48 23.25 5.58
CA ILE A 396 2.50 22.49 6.30
C ILE A 396 3.55 21.92 5.34
N THR A 397 4.83 22.09 5.69
CA THR A 397 5.95 21.53 4.96
C THR A 397 7.09 21.11 5.89
N SER A 398 7.76 20.02 5.56
CA SER A 398 9.03 19.63 6.18
C SER A 398 10.19 20.21 5.39
N VAL A 399 11.04 20.98 6.06
CA VAL A 399 12.08 21.79 5.42
C VAL A 399 13.46 21.40 5.95
N ASN A 400 14.41 21.25 5.01
CA ASN A 400 15.78 20.95 5.39
C ASN A 400 16.38 22.16 6.14
N PRO A 401 16.90 22.02 7.37
CA PRO A 401 17.40 23.15 8.14
C PRO A 401 18.49 23.96 7.45
N SER A 402 19.23 23.34 6.52
CA SER A 402 20.28 24.00 5.73
C SER A 402 19.76 24.99 4.68
N SER A 403 18.48 24.93 4.31
CA SER A 403 17.85 25.93 3.44
C SER A 403 17.33 27.16 4.20
N LEU A 404 17.30 27.09 5.54
CA LEU A 404 16.85 28.17 6.42
C LEU A 404 18.02 29.01 6.94
N ALA A 405 17.70 30.04 7.74
CA ALA A 405 18.71 30.85 8.41
C ALA A 405 19.62 29.98 9.29
N ALA A 406 20.90 30.35 9.41
CA ALA A 406 21.89 29.56 10.14
C ALA A 406 21.51 29.39 11.62
N LEU A 407 21.58 28.14 12.09
CA LEU A 407 21.36 27.79 13.50
C LEU A 407 22.46 28.35 14.40
N PRO A 408 22.18 28.58 15.71
CA PRO A 408 23.19 28.97 16.67
C PRO A 408 24.28 27.88 16.80
N THR A 409 25.51 28.29 17.08
CA THR A 409 26.63 27.34 17.25
C THR A 409 26.30 26.25 18.27
N GLY A 410 26.49 24.99 17.88
CA GLY A 410 26.24 23.81 18.71
C GLY A 410 24.80 23.31 18.69
N VAL A 411 23.89 24.00 17.99
CA VAL A 411 22.49 23.58 17.81
C VAL A 411 22.33 22.89 16.44
N THR A 412 21.65 21.77 16.42
CA THR A 412 21.20 21.07 15.20
C THR A 412 19.71 20.77 15.29
N LEU A 413 19.04 20.59 14.14
CA LEU A 413 17.67 20.08 14.07
C LEU A 413 17.68 18.67 13.45
N PRO A 414 17.75 17.60 14.27
CA PRO A 414 17.90 16.23 13.76
C PRO A 414 16.64 15.63 13.12
N ARG A 415 15.51 16.36 13.14
CA ARG A 415 14.21 15.98 12.54
C ARG A 415 13.67 17.09 11.65
N GLY A 416 14.58 17.72 10.91
CA GLY A 416 14.21 18.83 10.04
C GLY A 416 13.66 20.04 10.80
N ALA A 417 13.16 21.00 10.03
CA ALA A 417 12.28 22.04 10.50
C ALA A 417 10.89 21.82 9.89
N LEU A 418 9.86 22.31 10.56
CA LEU A 418 8.50 22.41 10.04
C LEU A 418 8.22 23.88 9.73
N GLN A 419 7.52 24.12 8.63
CA GLN A 419 6.86 25.38 8.34
C GLN A 419 5.38 25.12 8.20
N PHE A 420 4.54 25.83 8.94
CA PHE A 420 3.08 25.71 8.88
C PHE A 420 2.40 26.98 9.37
N THR A 421 1.11 27.09 9.08
CA THR A 421 0.19 28.10 9.60
C THR A 421 -0.90 27.41 10.40
N ILE A 422 -1.30 27.97 11.55
CA ILE A 422 -2.56 27.60 12.21
C ILE A 422 -3.56 28.73 11.98
N ALA A 423 -4.60 28.48 11.19
CA ALA A 423 -5.60 29.47 10.81
C ALA A 423 -6.88 29.38 11.66
N GLY A 424 -7.60 30.49 11.81
CA GLY A 424 -8.87 30.51 12.54
C GLY A 424 -8.72 30.44 14.05
N VAL A 425 -7.54 30.80 14.58
CA VAL A 425 -7.34 31.03 16.01
C VAL A 425 -8.08 32.31 16.40
N GLY A 426 -8.62 32.37 17.62
CA GLY A 426 -9.18 33.62 18.12
C GLY A 426 -8.10 34.72 18.16
N VAL A 427 -8.41 35.93 17.69
CA VAL A 427 -7.43 37.03 17.60
C VAL A 427 -6.75 37.33 18.95
N GLY A 428 -5.42 37.23 19.00
CA GLY A 428 -4.58 37.32 20.20
C GLY A 428 -4.70 36.12 21.14
N GLY A 429 -5.31 35.03 20.67
CA GLY A 429 -5.62 33.82 21.41
C GLY A 429 -4.41 32.93 21.59
N THR A 430 -4.58 31.89 22.42
CA THR A 430 -3.55 30.88 22.72
C THR A 430 -4.04 29.52 22.25
N VAL A 431 -3.19 28.79 21.54
CA VAL A 431 -3.44 27.42 21.08
C VAL A 431 -2.35 26.48 21.60
N THR A 432 -2.73 25.22 21.78
CA THR A 432 -1.79 24.13 22.05
C THR A 432 -1.65 23.29 20.78
N VAL A 433 -0.41 23.04 20.36
CA VAL A 433 -0.11 22.22 19.18
C VAL A 433 0.75 21.05 19.61
N GLN A 434 0.32 19.82 19.32
CA GLN A 434 1.12 18.62 19.49
C GLN A 434 1.87 18.31 18.20
N VAL A 435 3.15 17.97 18.33
CA VAL A 435 3.99 17.51 17.23
C VAL A 435 4.53 16.14 17.61
N THR A 436 4.10 15.12 16.88
CA THR A 436 4.45 13.71 17.12
C THR A 436 5.44 13.26 16.07
N PHE A 437 6.66 12.90 16.49
CA PHE A 437 7.66 12.33 15.59
C PHE A 437 7.60 10.81 15.61
N HIS A 438 7.24 10.19 14.49
CA HIS A 438 7.07 8.74 14.38
C HIS A 438 8.40 8.02 14.14
N GLY A 439 9.31 8.14 15.11
CA GLY A 439 10.56 7.38 15.12
C GLY A 439 11.77 8.06 15.77
N GLY A 440 12.73 7.21 16.14
CA GLY A 440 14.05 7.50 16.72
C GLY A 440 14.05 8.26 18.07
N PRO A 441 15.20 8.83 18.50
CA PRO A 441 15.37 9.25 19.88
C PRO A 441 14.51 10.45 20.28
N ALA A 442 14.08 10.47 21.55
CA ALA A 442 13.41 11.60 22.17
C ALA A 442 14.31 12.85 22.15
N LEU A 443 13.72 13.99 21.86
CA LEU A 443 14.37 15.30 21.88
C LEU A 443 13.83 16.12 23.04
N THR A 444 14.68 16.99 23.61
CA THR A 444 14.35 17.78 24.81
C THR A 444 14.48 19.28 24.58
N LYS A 445 14.65 19.68 23.32
CA LYS A 445 14.81 21.06 22.91
C LYS A 445 13.94 21.34 21.70
N TYR A 446 13.43 22.57 21.62
CA TYR A 446 12.63 23.05 20.50
C TYR A 446 13.02 24.48 20.19
N TYR A 447 13.22 24.80 18.92
CA TYR A 447 13.66 26.12 18.48
C TYR A 447 12.67 26.70 17.48
N LYS A 448 12.47 28.01 17.56
CA LYS A 448 11.60 28.80 16.67
C LYS A 448 12.44 29.75 15.85
N LEU A 449 12.12 29.91 14.58
CA LEU A 449 12.75 30.88 13.69
C LEU A 449 11.82 32.07 13.49
N ARG A 450 12.29 33.27 13.87
CA ARG A 450 11.56 34.52 13.63
C ARG A 450 12.50 35.59 13.11
N GLY A 451 12.13 36.25 12.00
CA GLY A 451 12.95 37.32 11.41
C GLY A 451 14.39 36.91 11.10
N GLY A 452 14.61 35.64 10.73
CA GLY A 452 15.94 35.08 10.46
C GLY A 452 16.75 34.68 11.70
N VAL A 453 16.17 34.73 12.90
CA VAL A 453 16.84 34.40 14.16
C VAL A 453 16.18 33.20 14.83
N TRP A 454 16.97 32.17 15.11
CA TRP A 454 16.56 30.99 15.88
C TRP A 454 16.64 31.27 17.39
N THR A 455 15.57 30.96 18.12
CA THR A 455 15.49 31.13 19.58
C THR A 455 15.05 29.82 20.25
N ASP A 456 15.65 29.48 21.39
CA ASP A 456 15.22 28.35 22.21
C ASP A 456 13.81 28.62 22.75
N PHE A 457 12.84 27.80 22.33
CA PHE A 457 11.43 27.87 22.70
C PHE A 457 11.05 26.75 23.69
N SER A 458 12.02 26.02 24.22
CA SER A 458 11.76 24.84 25.07
C SER A 458 11.03 25.15 26.37
N ALA A 459 11.03 26.42 26.83
CA ALA A 459 10.28 26.84 28.02
C ALA A 459 8.75 26.91 27.76
N ASN A 460 8.34 26.98 26.50
CA ASN A 460 6.96 26.99 26.02
C ASN A 460 6.56 25.65 25.40
N ALA A 461 7.36 24.60 25.63
CA ALA A 461 7.15 23.25 25.13
C ALA A 461 7.18 22.23 26.27
N THR A 462 6.29 21.24 26.20
CA THR A 462 6.33 20.04 27.04
C THR A 462 6.81 18.86 26.20
N PHE A 463 7.76 18.09 26.72
CA PHE A 463 8.36 16.95 26.00
C PHE A 463 7.92 15.64 26.66
N ALA A 464 7.25 14.78 25.90
CA ALA A 464 6.77 13.47 26.35
C ALA A 464 7.17 12.39 25.34
N GLY A 465 8.38 11.85 25.49
CA GLY A 465 8.91 10.85 24.56
C GLY A 465 9.13 11.44 23.16
N ASN A 466 8.33 11.00 22.20
CA ASN A 466 8.34 11.48 20.81
C ASN A 466 7.30 12.58 20.52
N VAL A 467 6.47 12.94 21.51
CA VAL A 467 5.48 14.00 21.41
C VAL A 467 6.01 15.28 22.04
N ILE A 468 5.88 16.39 21.32
CA ILE A 468 6.23 17.74 21.77
C ILE A 468 4.98 18.60 21.75
N THR A 469 4.54 19.09 22.90
CA THR A 469 3.37 19.95 23.02
C THR A 469 3.80 21.41 23.17
N LEU A 470 3.49 22.24 22.18
CA LEU A 470 3.80 23.66 22.12
C LEU A 470 2.62 24.50 22.60
N THR A 471 2.90 25.60 23.31
CA THR A 471 1.91 26.64 23.61
C THR A 471 2.22 27.89 22.79
N LEU A 472 1.37 28.21 21.82
CA LEU A 472 1.54 29.29 20.86
C LEU A 472 0.50 30.39 21.07
N VAL A 473 0.84 31.63 20.76
CA VAL A 473 -0.04 32.80 20.91
C VAL A 473 -0.01 33.63 19.63
N ASP A 474 -1.19 33.91 19.05
CA ASP A 474 -1.38 34.77 17.88
C ASP A 474 -0.85 36.19 18.13
N GLY A 475 0.08 36.63 17.28
CA GLY A 475 0.91 37.82 17.37
C GLY A 475 1.88 37.87 18.56
N GLY A 476 2.08 36.71 19.21
CA GLY A 476 2.75 36.60 20.51
C GLY A 476 3.88 35.57 20.53
N ALA A 477 3.91 34.77 21.60
CA ALA A 477 4.96 33.79 21.82
C ALA A 477 4.83 32.63 20.82
N GLY A 478 5.90 32.35 20.08
CA GLY A 478 5.96 31.24 19.14
C GLY A 478 5.32 31.51 17.77
N ASP A 479 4.79 32.71 17.56
CA ASP A 479 4.24 33.16 16.28
C ASP A 479 5.19 34.13 15.57
N ALA A 480 5.43 33.91 14.28
CA ALA A 480 6.19 34.79 13.42
C ALA A 480 5.35 35.93 12.81
N GLY A 481 4.02 35.81 12.85
CA GLY A 481 3.03 36.71 12.29
C GLY A 481 2.63 37.92 13.17
N GLY A 482 1.47 38.49 12.82
CA GLY A 482 0.81 39.60 13.51
C GLY A 482 -0.28 39.11 14.46
N VAL A 483 -1.06 40.02 15.05
CA VAL A 483 -2.26 39.63 15.82
C VAL A 483 -3.45 39.67 14.84
N ASP A 484 -3.72 38.56 14.17
CA ASP A 484 -4.67 38.50 13.05
C ASP A 484 -5.52 37.21 12.99
N GLY A 485 -5.34 36.30 13.95
CA GLY A 485 -6.02 35.02 14.01
C GLY A 485 -5.29 33.89 13.27
N GLU A 486 -4.05 34.14 12.84
CA GLU A 486 -3.16 33.16 12.22
C GLU A 486 -1.88 33.01 13.06
N ILE A 487 -1.37 31.80 13.18
CA ILE A 487 -0.06 31.55 13.80
C ILE A 487 0.86 31.00 12.73
N VAL A 488 1.87 31.78 12.35
CA VAL A 488 2.88 31.40 11.36
C VAL A 488 4.09 30.84 12.08
N ASP A 489 4.43 29.59 11.79
CA ASP A 489 5.48 28.86 12.49
C ASP A 489 6.51 28.27 11.53
N PRO A 490 7.74 28.80 11.53
CA PRO A 490 8.89 27.96 11.25
C PRO A 490 9.59 27.53 12.55
N SER A 491 9.69 26.22 12.79
CA SER A 491 10.32 25.68 14.00
C SER A 491 10.89 24.28 13.80
N GLY A 492 11.54 23.75 14.83
CA GLY A 492 11.96 22.35 14.79
C GLY A 492 12.51 21.86 16.12
N PRO A 493 12.46 20.55 16.36
CA PRO A 493 13.05 19.96 17.55
C PRO A 493 14.57 19.94 17.39
N ALA A 494 15.27 20.27 18.46
CA ALA A 494 16.70 20.53 18.42
C ALA A 494 17.50 19.54 19.28
N ALA A 495 18.77 19.39 18.92
CA ALA A 495 19.81 18.84 19.77
C ALA A 495 20.87 19.92 20.03
N VAL A 496 21.36 19.99 21.26
CA VAL A 496 22.41 20.95 21.65
C VAL A 496 23.65 20.16 22.07
N SER A 497 24.72 20.32 21.32
CA SER A 497 26.03 19.79 21.67
C SER A 497 26.70 20.77 22.64
N VAL A 498 26.92 20.31 23.88
CA VAL A 498 27.74 21.08 24.82
C VAL A 498 29.18 20.94 24.35
N GLY A 499 29.75 22.01 23.79
CA GLY A 499 31.14 22.01 23.36
C GLY A 499 32.02 21.49 24.49
N ALA A 500 32.84 20.47 24.20
CA ALA A 500 33.83 19.97 25.15
C ALA A 500 34.73 21.15 25.54
N GLY A 501 34.49 21.71 26.72
CA GLY A 501 35.32 22.78 27.28
C GLY A 501 36.76 22.30 27.31
N GLY A 502 37.66 23.11 26.74
CA GLY A 502 39.08 22.82 26.64
C GLY A 502 39.71 22.46 27.98
N GLY A 503 39.87 21.16 28.22
CA GLY A 503 40.77 20.61 29.22
C GLY A 503 42.07 20.24 28.53
N THR A 504 43.05 21.12 28.59
CA THR A 504 44.45 20.81 28.26
C THR A 504 45.01 19.82 29.30
N GLY A 505 44.70 18.54 29.12
CA GLY A 505 45.28 17.43 29.88
C GLY A 505 45.98 16.48 28.92
N GLY A 506 47.25 16.74 28.64
CA GLY A 506 48.05 15.90 27.74
C GLY A 506 48.36 14.53 28.34
N VAL A 507 48.40 13.51 27.47
CA VAL A 507 49.28 12.32 27.55
C VAL A 507 49.29 11.61 26.16
N PRO A 508 50.34 10.82 25.84
CA PRO A 508 51.03 10.87 24.55
C PRO A 508 50.67 9.76 23.55
N ASN A 509 51.12 9.99 22.31
CA ASN A 509 51.23 9.07 21.16
C ASN A 509 51.18 7.57 21.48
N ALA A 510 50.15 6.90 20.94
CA ALA A 510 50.23 5.48 20.59
C ALA A 510 50.14 5.35 19.07
N ILE A 511 51.22 4.84 18.49
CA ILE A 511 51.40 4.46 17.10
C ILE A 511 50.36 3.40 16.74
N VAL A 512 49.55 3.64 15.70
CA VAL A 512 48.78 2.59 15.02
C VAL A 512 49.48 2.28 13.71
N ALA A 513 49.99 1.05 13.61
CA ALA A 513 50.59 0.49 12.41
C ALA A 513 49.52 0.21 11.35
N HIS A 514 49.79 0.60 10.10
CA HIS A 514 49.07 0.13 8.93
C HIS A 514 49.48 -1.32 8.60
N PRO A 515 48.54 -2.22 8.26
CA PRO A 515 48.88 -3.42 7.52
C PRO A 515 48.88 -3.12 6.01
N SER A 516 50.08 -3.20 5.43
CA SER A 516 50.31 -3.19 3.98
C SER A 516 49.89 -4.52 3.36
N ASN A 517 49.21 -4.43 2.20
CA ASN A 517 48.97 -5.52 1.27
C ASN A 517 50.25 -6.32 0.96
N LEU A 518 50.14 -7.66 0.98
CA LEU A 518 51.07 -8.57 0.34
C LEU A 518 50.35 -9.29 -0.81
N THR A 519 50.77 -8.95 -2.02
CA THR A 519 50.68 -9.82 -3.21
C THR A 519 51.74 -10.90 -3.13
N GLY A 520 51.34 -12.15 -3.39
CA GLY A 520 52.20 -13.31 -3.58
C GLY A 520 51.38 -14.47 -4.09
#